data_AF-A0A368GLD1-F1
#
_entry.id   AF-A0A368GLD1-F1
#
_cell.length_a   1.000
_cell.length_b   1.000
_cell.length_c   1.000
_cell.angle_alpha   90.00
_cell.angle_beta   90.00
_cell.angle_gamma   90.00
#
_symmetry.space_group_name_H-M   'P 1'
#
loop_
_entity.id
_entity.type
_entity.pdbx_description
1 polymer ?
#
loop_
_entity_poly.entity_id
_entity_poly.type
_entity_poly.pdbx_seq_one_letter_code
_entity_poly.pdbx_strand_id
1 'polypeptide(L)' 'MLTVNPKKRITADQALKVPWICNRERVASVMHRQDTVDCLKKFNARRKLKVFSLSQLCCYLWLEVRDG' A
#
# COMPACT_ATOMS: atom_id res chain seq x y z
N MET A 1 1.70 8.99 -10.81
CA MET A 1 1.50 8.82 -9.35
C MET A 1 2.74 9.22 -8.57
N LEU A 2 3.93 8.68 -8.90
CA LEU A 2 5.19 9.01 -8.23
C LEU A 2 5.95 10.19 -8.88
N THR A 3 5.22 11.18 -9.41
CA THR A 3 5.83 12.41 -9.96
C THR A 3 6.19 13.34 -8.80
N VAL A 4 7.46 13.78 -8.74
CA VAL A 4 7.99 14.62 -7.63
C VAL A 4 7.19 15.92 -7.54
N ASN A 5 7.09 16.65 -8.65
CA ASN A 5 6.32 17.88 -8.71
C ASN A 5 4.81 17.58 -8.51
N PRO A 6 4.17 18.07 -7.43
CA PRO A 6 2.78 17.77 -7.13
C PRO A 6 1.82 18.38 -8.16
N LYS A 7 2.14 19.55 -8.72
CA LYS A 7 1.30 20.22 -9.74
C LYS A 7 1.23 19.44 -11.05
N LYS A 8 2.20 18.56 -11.31
CA LYS A 8 2.26 17.70 -12.50
C LYS A 8 1.87 16.24 -12.20
N ARG A 9 1.52 15.92 -10.94
CA ARG A 9 1.16 14.57 -10.52
C ARG A 9 -0.28 14.28 -10.92
N ILE A 10 -0.51 13.09 -11.47
CA ILE A 10 -1.86 12.60 -11.81
C ILE A 10 -2.79 12.65 -10.59
N THR A 11 -4.00 13.15 -10.80
CA THR A 11 -5.08 13.16 -9.79
C THR A 11 -5.80 11.81 -9.72
N ALA A 12 -6.63 11.61 -8.69
CA ALA A 12 -7.41 10.37 -8.54
C ALA A 12 -8.36 10.15 -9.73
N ASP A 13 -9.13 11.17 -10.12
CA ASP A 13 -10.08 11.09 -11.24
C ASP A 13 -9.40 10.80 -12.57
N GLN A 14 -8.20 11.35 -12.78
CA GLN A 14 -7.40 11.06 -13.97
C GLN A 14 -6.87 9.62 -13.94
N ALA A 15 -6.43 9.12 -12.79
CA ALA A 15 -5.91 7.77 -12.65
C ALA A 15 -6.98 6.71 -13.01
N LEU A 16 -8.22 6.91 -12.56
CA LEU A 16 -9.33 5.99 -12.87
C LEU A 16 -9.62 5.84 -14.38
N LYS A 17 -9.28 6.86 -15.18
CA LYS A 17 -9.47 6.86 -16.64
C LYS A 17 -8.32 6.20 -17.40
N VAL A 18 -7.22 5.84 -16.74
CA VAL A 18 -6.06 5.21 -17.39
C VAL A 18 -6.43 3.78 -17.84
N PRO A 19 -6.07 3.34 -19.06
CA PRO A 19 -6.46 2.04 -19.61
C PRO A 19 -6.13 0.82 -18.74
N TRP A 20 -5.01 0.87 -18.02
CA TRP A 20 -4.63 -0.20 -17.08
C TRP A 20 -5.66 -0.40 -15.96
N ILE A 21 -6.40 0.66 -15.58
CA ILE A 21 -7.48 0.62 -14.60
C ILE A 21 -8.84 0.42 -15.29
N CYS A 22 -9.24 1.31 -16.20
CA CYS A 22 -10.59 1.29 -16.77
C CYS A 22 -10.86 0.10 -17.71
N ASN A 23 -9.82 -0.40 -18.39
CA ASN A 23 -9.91 -1.50 -19.36
C ASN A 23 -9.02 -2.67 -18.95
N ARG A 24 -8.96 -2.96 -17.65
CA ARG A 24 -8.03 -3.94 -17.06
C ARG A 24 -8.06 -5.32 -17.73
N GLU A 25 -9.21 -5.78 -18.21
CA GLU A 25 -9.36 -7.12 -18.82
C GLU A 25 -8.56 -7.27 -20.11
N ARG A 26 -8.35 -6.17 -20.84
CA ARG A 26 -7.60 -6.15 -22.10
C ARG A 26 -6.14 -5.75 -21.91
N VAL A 27 -5.86 -4.90 -20.92
CA VAL A 27 -4.57 -4.20 -20.77
C VAL A 27 -3.74 -4.77 -19.62
N ALA A 28 -4.37 -5.19 -18.52
CA ALA A 28 -3.65 -5.77 -17.40
C ALA A 28 -3.34 -7.25 -17.70
N SER A 29 -2.10 -7.65 -17.45
CA SER A 29 -1.65 -9.02 -17.71
C SER A 29 -2.16 -9.98 -16.63
N VAL A 30 -2.78 -11.08 -17.09
CA VAL A 30 -3.32 -12.17 -16.25
C VAL A 30 -2.29 -13.21 -15.82
N MET A 31 -1.02 -13.02 -16.18
CA MET A 31 0.04 -13.96 -15.82
C MET A 31 0.23 -14.01 -14.31
N HIS A 32 0.32 -15.23 -13.78
CA HIS A 32 0.72 -15.44 -12.40
C HIS A 32 2.19 -15.02 -12.21
N ARG A 33 2.45 -14.17 -11.21
CA ARG A 33 3.76 -13.56 -10.96
C ARG A 33 4.38 -14.13 -9.69
N GLN A 34 4.94 -15.34 -9.77
CA GLN A 34 5.44 -16.07 -8.61
C GLN A 34 6.53 -15.29 -7.83
N ASP A 35 7.50 -14.71 -8.52
CA ASP A 35 8.57 -13.90 -7.88
C ASP A 35 8.01 -12.71 -7.09
N THR A 36 6.93 -12.11 -7.60
CA THR A 36 6.23 -11.01 -6.91
C THR A 36 5.57 -11.51 -5.64
N VAL A 37 4.93 -12.68 -5.68
CA VAL A 37 4.31 -13.33 -4.51
C VAL A 37 5.35 -13.61 -3.43
N ASP A 38 6.51 -14.14 -3.79
CA ASP A 38 7.55 -14.49 -2.82
C ASP A 38 8.23 -13.25 -2.22
N CYS A 39 8.45 -12.20 -3.03
CA CYS A 39 8.87 -10.91 -2.51
C CYS A 39 7.84 -10.28 -1.56
N LEU A 40 6.54 -10.41 -1.86
CA LEU A 40 5.46 -9.87 -1.06
C LEU A 40 5.34 -10.60 0.29
N LYS A 41 5.54 -11.92 0.35
CA LYS A 41 5.61 -12.69 1.61
C LYS A 41 6.71 -12.14 2.52
N LYS A 42 7.93 -11.97 1.99
CA LYS A 42 9.07 -11.42 2.75
C LYS A 42 8.79 -9.99 3.24
N PHE A 43 8.18 -9.15 2.39
CA PHE A 43 7.80 -7.79 2.75
C PHE A 43 6.77 -7.74 3.89
N ASN A 44 5.72 -8.55 3.80
CA ASN A 44 4.67 -8.62 4.81
C ASN A 44 5.20 -9.15 6.14
N ALA A 45 6.12 -10.13 6.14
CA ALA A 45 6.78 -10.60 7.34
C ALA A 45 7.53 -9.45 8.06
N ARG A 46 8.32 -8.67 7.32
CA ARG A 46 9.01 -7.48 7.87
C ARG A 46 8.05 -6.43 8.42
N ARG A 47 6.91 -6.21 7.75
CA ARG A 47 5.88 -5.27 8.25
C ARG A 47 5.20 -5.77 9.51
N LYS A 48 4.89 -7.07 9.62
CA LYS A 48 4.31 -7.64 10.85
C LYS A 48 5.23 -7.46 12.06
N LEU A 49 6.54 -7.62 11.89
CA LEU A 49 7.52 -7.34 12.96
C LEU A 49 7.50 -5.86 13.40
N LYS A 50 7.44 -4.93 12.44
CA LYS A 50 7.39 -3.48 12.73
C LYS A 50 6.03 -3.02 13.28
N VAL A 51 4.93 -3.62 12.83
CA VAL A 51 3.58 -3.32 13.32
C VAL A 51 3.38 -3.89 14.71
N PHE A 52 3.92 -5.07 15.02
CA PHE A 52 3.87 -5.61 16.38
C PHE A 52 4.57 -4.66 17.37
N SER A 53 5.78 -4.19 17.04
CA SER A 53 6.49 -3.24 17.91
C SER A 53 5.79 -1.88 18.05
N LEU A 54 5.23 -1.33 16.97
CA LEU A 54 4.53 -0.04 16.99
C LEU A 54 3.12 -0.12 17.59
N SER A 55 2.40 -1.23 17.40
CA SER A 55 1.04 -1.41 17.92
C SER A 55 1.02 -1.65 19.42
N GLN A 56 2.00 -2.38 19.98
CA GLN A 56 2.16 -2.44 21.44
C GLN A 56 2.35 -1.03 22.00
N LEU A 57 3.28 -0.25 21.44
CA LEU A 57 3.53 1.13 21.88
C LEU A 57 2.28 2.02 21.74
N CYS A 58 1.54 1.87 20.64
CA CYS A 58 0.32 2.62 20.39
C CYS A 58 -0.80 2.22 21.36
N CYS A 59 -1.00 0.93 21.67
CA CYS A 59 -1.96 0.50 22.70
C CYS A 59 -1.59 1.04 24.09
N TYR A 60 -0.31 1.08 24.47
CA TYR A 60 0.13 1.71 25.72
C TYR A 60 -0.20 3.21 25.73
N LEU A 61 0.15 3.96 24.67
CA LEU A 61 -0.19 5.39 24.59
C LEU A 61 -1.70 5.65 24.52
N TRP A 62 -2.47 4.80 23.83
CA TRP A 62 -3.92 4.98 23.71
C TRP A 62 -4.66 4.66 25.01
N LEU A 63 -4.14 3.74 25.83
CA LEU A 63 -4.61 3.51 27.20
C LEU A 63 -4.25 4.69 28.11
N GLU A 64 -3.00 5.17 28.07
CA GLU A 64 -2.56 6.33 28.86
C GLU A 64 -3.41 7.59 28.60
N VAL A 65 -3.79 7.84 27.33
CA VAL A 65 -4.66 8.97 26.95
C VAL A 65 -6.12 8.76 27.33
N ARG A 66 -6.57 7.51 27.55
CA ARG A 66 -7.95 7.21 27.94
C ARG A 66 -8.16 7.26 29.46
N ASP A 67 -7.10 7.00 30.23
CA ASP A 67 -7.13 6.92 31.70
C ASP A 67 -6.68 8.24 32.40
N GLY A 68 -6.47 9.34 31.66
CA GLY A 68 -6.15 10.68 32.17
C GLY A 68 -7.18 11.73 31.76
#